data_AF-A0A496SFF6-F1
#
_entry.id   AF-A0A496SFF6-F1
#
_cell.length_a   1.000
_cell.length_b   1.000
_cell.length_c   1.000
_cell.angle_alpha   90.00
_cell.angle_beta   90.00
_cell.angle_gamma   90.00
#
_symmetry.space_group_name_H-M   'P 1'
#
loop_
_entity.id
_entity.type
_entity.pdbx_description
1 polymer ?
#
loop_
_entity_poly.entity_id
_entity_poly.type
_entity_poly.pdbx_seq_one_letter_code
_entity_poly.pdbx_strand_id
1 'polypeptide(L)' 'MREKVKVLLSHWTEHNAEHAREFLKWAERVPEIAEELKRAAQHMEEASRTLEVALRKLTQEEI' A
#
# COMPACT_ATOMS: atom_id res chain seq x y z
N MET A 1 20.47 2.89 -9.22
CA MET A 1 19.11 3.45 -9.29
C MET A 1 18.04 2.36 -9.11
N ARG A 2 18.06 1.26 -9.87
CA ARG A 2 17.11 0.14 -9.71
C ARG A 2 17.06 -0.44 -8.29
N GLU A 3 18.21 -0.66 -7.66
CA GLU A 3 18.25 -1.22 -6.29
C GLU A 3 17.56 -0.30 -5.25
N LYS A 4 17.80 1.01 -5.36
CA LYS A 4 17.09 2.00 -4.52
C LYS A 4 15.57 1.93 -4.72
N VAL A 5 15.11 1.73 -5.97
CA VAL A 5 13.68 1.59 -6.26
C VAL A 5 13.11 0.31 -5.66
N LYS A 6 13.83 -0.82 -5.68
CA LYS A 6 13.36 -2.06 -5.01
C LYS A 6 13.11 -1.85 -3.51
N VAL A 7 14.06 -1.21 -2.83
CA VAL A 7 13.94 -0.87 -1.40
C VAL A 7 12.72 0.03 -1.16
N LEU A 8 12.53 1.05 -2.00
CA LEU A 8 11.39 1.95 -1.89
C LEU A 8 10.05 1.26 -2.17
N LEU A 9 9.97 0.36 -3.15
CA LEU A 9 8.75 -0.39 -3.44
C LEU A 9 8.33 -1.25 -2.25
N SER A 10 9.28 -1.95 -1.63
CA SER A 10 9.02 -2.72 -0.41
C SER A 10 8.54 -1.83 0.75
N HIS A 11 9.23 -0.71 0.96
CA HIS A 11 8.90 0.23 2.03
C HIS A 11 7.50 0.87 1.84
N TRP A 12 7.15 1.26 0.61
CA TRP A 12 5.84 1.86 0.33
C TRP A 12 4.70 0.86 0.48
N THR A 13 4.88 -0.41 0.09
CA THR A 13 3.89 -1.46 0.33
C THR A 13 3.63 -1.65 1.82
N GLU A 14 4.68 -1.69 2.64
CA GLU A 14 4.54 -1.79 4.10
C GLU A 14 3.81 -0.58 4.69
N HIS A 15 4.19 0.62 4.27
CA HIS A 15 3.59 1.87 4.75
C HIS A 15 2.12 2.03 4.34
N ASN A 16 1.77 1.64 3.11
CA ASN A 16 0.38 1.61 2.65
C ASN A 16 -0.48 0.69 3.52
N ALA A 17 0.05 -0.48 3.93
CA ALA A 17 -0.66 -1.40 4.82
C ALA A 17 -0.84 -0.80 6.23
N GLU A 18 0.10 -0.02 6.73
CA GLU A 18 -0.04 0.75 7.98
C GLU A 18 -1.16 1.79 7.88
N HIS A 19 -1.18 2.59 6.82
CA HIS A 19 -2.24 3.56 6.57
C HIS A 19 -3.61 2.91 6.46
N ALA A 20 -3.74 1.81 5.71
CA ALA A 20 -5.00 1.09 5.57
C ALA A 20 -5.55 0.65 6.94
N ARG A 21 -4.70 0.07 7.80
CA ARG A 21 -5.09 -0.33 9.16
C ARG A 21 -5.51 0.85 10.02
N GLU A 22 -4.80 1.97 9.92
CA GLU A 22 -5.13 3.18 10.67
C GLU A 22 -6.47 3.79 10.22
N PHE A 23 -6.71 3.86 8.91
CA PHE A 23 -7.98 4.35 8.37
C PHE A 23 -9.16 3.49 8.82
N LEU A 24 -9.02 2.16 8.79
CA LEU A 24 -10.06 1.26 9.27
C LEU A 24 -10.35 1.44 10.77
N LYS A 25 -9.31 1.61 11.59
CA LYS A 25 -9.44 1.92 13.02
C LYS A 25 -10.21 3.22 13.27
N TRP A 26 -10.02 4.24 12.43
CA TRP A 26 -10.75 5.50 12.55
C TRP A 26 -12.17 5.41 11.98
N ALA A 27 -12.40 4.58 10.96
CA ALA A 27 -13.75 4.32 10.42
C ALA A 27 -14.69 3.70 11.47
N GLU A 28 -14.15 2.96 12.43
CA GLU A 28 -14.93 2.44 13.59
C GLU A 28 -15.30 3.54 14.59
N ARG A 29 -14.51 4.63 14.66
CA ARG A 29 -14.62 5.67 15.68
C ARG A 29 -15.37 6.91 15.21
N VAL A 30 -15.39 7.16 13.91
CA VAL A 30 -15.99 8.36 13.28
C VAL A 30 -16.95 7.92 12.17
N PRO A 31 -18.19 7.51 12.52
CA PRO A 31 -19.16 6.98 11.58
C PRO A 31 -19.49 7.92 10.41
N GLU A 32 -19.37 9.24 10.61
CA GLU A 32 -19.69 10.27 9.63
C GLU A 32 -18.80 10.22 8.37
N ILE A 33 -17.59 9.66 8.49
CA ILE A 33 -16.61 9.55 7.40
C ILE A 33 -16.13 8.10 7.19
N ALA A 34 -16.83 7.13 7.76
CA ALA A 34 -16.38 5.74 7.81
C ALA A 34 -16.24 5.13 6.41
N GLU A 35 -17.13 5.49 5.48
CA GLU A 35 -17.11 4.96 4.12
C GLU A 35 -15.92 5.51 3.33
N GLU A 36 -15.62 6.80 3.46
CA GLU A 36 -14.46 7.44 2.84
C GLU A 36 -13.15 6.83 3.35
N LEU A 37 -13.06 6.57 4.66
CA LEU A 37 -11.89 5.94 5.26
C LEU A 37 -11.71 4.48 4.81
N LYS A 38 -12.79 3.70 4.70
CA LYS A 38 -12.76 2.33 4.16
C LYS A 38 -12.32 2.32 2.70
N ARG A 39 -12.84 3.22 1.88
CA ARG A 39 -12.43 3.37 0.48
C ARG A 39 -10.96 3.79 0.37
N ALA A 40 -10.49 4.71 1.22
CA ALA A 40 -9.09 5.08 1.26
C ALA A 40 -8.19 3.88 1.61
N ALA A 41 -8.60 3.04 2.57
CA ALA A 41 -7.88 1.81 2.91
C ALA A 41 -7.81 0.84 1.72
N GLN A 42 -8.92 0.64 1.00
CA GLN A 42 -8.95 -0.18 -0.21
C GLN A 42 -7.99 0.33 -1.29
N HIS A 43 -7.94 1.65 -1.52
CA HIS A 43 -7.00 2.23 -2.48
C HIS A 43 -5.52 2.02 -2.07
N MET A 44 -5.20 2.05 -0.77
CA MET A 44 -3.84 1.74 -0.29
C MET A 44 -3.46 0.28 -0.57
N GLU A 45 -4.39 -0.66 -0.38
CA GLU A 45 -4.18 -2.06 -0.71
C GLU A 45 -4.03 -2.28 -2.23
N GLU A 46 -4.84 -1.61 -3.05
CA GLU A 46 -4.71 -1.65 -4.51
C GLU A 46 -3.35 -1.12 -4.98
N ALA A 47 -2.94 0.04 -4.47
CA ALA A 47 -1.62 0.60 -4.76
C ALA A 47 -0.52 -0.41 -4.38
N SER A 48 -0.61 -1.03 -3.20
CA SER A 48 0.34 -2.04 -2.73
C SER A 48 0.45 -3.22 -3.69
N ARG A 49 -0.68 -3.76 -4.17
CA ARG A 49 -0.69 -4.85 -5.18
C ARG A 49 0.02 -4.44 -6.47
N THR A 50 -0.19 -3.21 -6.95
CA THR A 50 0.50 -2.70 -8.13
C THR A 50 2.00 -2.55 -7.90
N LEU A 51 2.42 -2.06 -6.73
CA LEU A 51 3.84 -1.92 -6.37
C LEU A 51 4.54 -3.27 -6.23
N GLU A 52 3.87 -4.27 -5.66
CA GLU A 52 4.40 -5.64 -5.60
C GLU A 52 4.60 -6.26 -6.98
N VAL A 53 3.70 -6.01 -7.94
CA VAL A 53 3.90 -6.42 -9.33
C VAL A 53 5.14 -5.76 -9.92
N ALA A 54 5.34 -4.45 -9.67
CA ALA A 54 6.52 -3.75 -10.14
C ALA A 54 7.81 -4.31 -9.52
N LEU A 55 7.78 -4.63 -8.22
CA LEU A 55 8.91 -5.24 -7.52
C LEU A 55 9.26 -6.61 -8.12
N ARG A 56 8.25 -7.48 -8.33
CA ARG A 56 8.45 -8.80 -8.95
C ARG A 56 9.09 -8.70 -10.33
N LYS A 57 8.64 -7.76 -11.18
CA LYS A 57 9.23 -7.52 -12.50
C LYS A 57 10.70 -7.12 -12.39
N LEU A 58 11.03 -6.20 -11.49
CA LEU A 58 12.42 -5.76 -11.28
C LEU A 58 13.34 -6.87 -10.72
N THR A 59 12.80 -7.84 -9.99
CA THR A 59 13.58 -8.99 -9.48
C THR A 59 13.68 -10.14 -10.48
N GLN A 60 12.70 -10.30 -11.38
CA GLN A 60 12.70 -11.37 -12.39
C GLN A 60 13.57 -11.03 -13.60
N GLU A 61 13.84 -9.75 -13.89
CA GLU A 61 14.79 -9.32 -14.93
C GLU A 61 16.26 -9.66 -14.62
N GLU A 62 16.57 -10.17 -13.41
CA GLU A 62 17.94 -10.46 -12.95
C GLU A 62 18.36 -11.94 -13.09
N ILE A 63 17.51 -12.79 -13.68
CA ILE A 63 17.77 -14.22 -13.93
C ILE A 63 18.06 -14.47 -15.42
#